data_AF-A0A4G7IHY8-F1
#
_entry.id   AF-A0A4G7IHY8-F1
#
_cell.length_a   1.000
_cell.length_b   1.000
_cell.length_c   1.000
_cell.angle_alpha   90.00
_cell.angle_beta   90.00
_cell.angle_gamma   90.00
#
_symmetry.space_group_name_H-M   'P 1'
#
loop_
_entity.id
_entity.type
_entity.pdbx_description
1 polymer ?
#
loop_
_entity_poly.entity_id
_entity_poly.type
_entity_poly.pdbx_seq_one_letter_code
_entity_poly.pdbx_strand_id
1 'polypeptide(L)'
;METPWNLFGFKDGTANSTKEQDFDRVIWADSKDWMENGSYMAVRRIQMFLETWDRTGLEEQENTFGRYKESSAPFGKKMSLMK
;
A
#
# COMPACT_ATOMS: atom_id res chain seq x y z
N MET A 1 1.49 -14.77 2.76
CA MET A 1 0.31 -13.92 3.08
C MET A 1 0.05 -13.05 1.87
N GLU A 2 -1.16 -13.05 1.33
CA GLU A 2 -1.49 -12.17 0.20
C GLU A 2 -1.75 -10.74 0.69
N THR A 3 -1.45 -9.74 -0.13
CA THR A 3 -1.72 -8.33 0.20
C THR A 3 -3.23 -8.11 0.33
N PRO A 4 -3.72 -7.52 1.44
CA PRO A 4 -5.15 -7.28 1.65
C PRO A 4 -5.69 -6.20 0.71
N TRP A 5 -7.01 -6.14 0.55
CA TRP A 5 -7.71 -5.18 -0.29
C TRP A 5 -8.31 -4.04 0.55
N ASN A 6 -8.29 -2.82 0.02
CA ASN A 6 -9.01 -1.68 0.60
C ASN A 6 -10.42 -1.52 -0.02
N LEU A 7 -11.21 -0.55 0.47
CA LEU A 7 -12.60 -0.35 0.02
C LEU A 7 -12.72 0.16 -1.43
N PHE A 8 -11.65 0.67 -2.05
CA PHE A 8 -11.63 0.97 -3.49
C PHE A 8 -11.39 -0.28 -4.34
N GLY A 9 -11.14 -1.42 -3.70
CA GLY A 9 -10.88 -2.69 -4.35
C GLY A 9 -9.50 -2.74 -4.98
N PHE A 10 -8.49 -2.12 -4.35
CA PHE A 10 -7.08 -2.27 -4.72
C PHE A 10 -6.32 -2.99 -3.59
N LYS A 11 -5.29 -3.78 -3.93
CA LYS A 11 -4.39 -4.34 -2.91
C LYS A 11 -3.59 -3.20 -2.27
N ASP A 12 -3.54 -3.19 -0.94
CA ASP A 12 -2.93 -2.12 -0.16
C ASP A 12 -1.83 -2.68 0.76
N GLY A 13 -0.64 -2.07 0.71
CA GLY A 13 0.56 -2.53 1.42
C GLY A 13 1.56 -3.36 0.60
N THR A 14 1.37 -3.51 -0.73
CA THR A 14 2.30 -4.27 -1.61
C THR A 14 3.75 -3.79 -1.53
N ALA A 15 3.96 -2.50 -1.29
CA ALA A 15 5.29 -1.88 -1.25
C ALA A 15 5.87 -1.74 0.17
N ASN A 16 5.15 -2.18 1.21
CA ASN A 16 5.65 -2.07 2.58
C ASN A 16 6.86 -2.99 2.79
N SER A 17 7.82 -2.55 3.60
CA SER A 17 8.89 -3.43 4.08
C SER A 17 8.27 -4.59 4.86
N THR A 18 8.56 -5.83 4.44
CA THR A 18 8.08 -7.05 5.10
C THR A 18 9.20 -7.91 5.69
N LYS A 19 10.46 -7.56 5.39
CA LYS A 19 11.62 -8.29 5.89
C LYS A 19 12.19 -7.56 7.11
N GLU A 20 12.39 -8.31 8.20
CA GLU A 20 12.88 -7.76 9.47
C GLU A 20 14.21 -7.02 9.31
N GLN A 21 15.11 -7.52 8.45
CA GLN A 21 16.39 -6.86 8.15
C GLN A 21 16.28 -5.42 7.64
N ASP A 22 15.11 -5.02 7.12
CA ASP A 22 14.88 -3.68 6.59
C ASP A 22 14.25 -2.74 7.64
N PHE A 23 13.80 -3.26 8.79
CA PHE A 23 12.99 -2.51 9.76
C PHE A 23 13.76 -1.43 10.51
N ASP A 24 15.03 -1.68 10.84
CA ASP A 24 15.91 -0.69 11.48
C ASP A 24 16.05 0.59 10.64
N ARG A 25 15.88 0.48 9.32
CA ARG A 25 15.94 1.62 8.39
C ARG A 25 14.63 2.40 8.28
N VAL A 26 13.47 1.76 8.51
CA VAL A 26 12.16 2.34 8.12
C VAL A 26 11.11 2.40 9.23
N ILE A 27 11.26 1.66 10.33
CA ILE A 27 10.26 1.57 11.41
C ILE A 27 10.82 2.13 12.72
N TRP A 28 12.02 1.70 13.11
CA TRP A 28 12.57 2.01 14.43
C TRP A 28 13.28 3.37 14.45
N ALA A 29 13.11 4.10 15.55
CA ALA A 29 13.78 5.37 15.77
C ALA A 29 15.27 5.14 16.07
N ASP A 30 16.15 5.84 15.33
CA ASP A 30 17.58 5.94 15.66
C ASP A 30 17.75 6.97 16.79
N SER A 31 17.50 6.55 18.04
CA SER A 31 17.62 7.38 19.23
C SER A 31 18.39 6.68 20.34
N LYS A 32 19.07 7.47 21.18
CA LYS A 32 19.83 7.03 22.37
C LYS A 32 19.20 7.52 23.68
N ASP A 33 17.92 7.87 23.63
CA ASP A 33 17.14 8.33 24.77
C ASP A 33 15.92 7.41 24.99
N TRP A 34 14.88 7.92 25.63
CA TRP A 34 13.65 7.18 25.91
C TRP A 34 12.93 6.63 24.66
N MET A 35 13.24 7.15 23.46
CA MET A 35 12.71 6.66 22.18
C MET A 35 13.52 5.51 21.57
N GLU A 36 14.59 5.03 22.22
CA GLU A 36 15.34 3.85 21.76
C GLU A 36 14.38 2.65 21.62
N ASN A 37 14.41 1.98 20.46
CA ASN A 37 13.48 0.93 20.04
C ASN A 37 12.00 1.38 19.89
N GLY A 38 11.73 2.69 19.88
CA GLY A 38 10.42 3.28 19.63
C GLY A 38 10.11 3.47 18.14
N SER A 39 8.90 3.91 17.83
CA SER A 39 8.48 4.32 16.49
C SER A 39 7.49 5.49 16.57
N TYR A 40 7.34 6.21 15.47
CA TYR A 40 6.42 7.33 15.37
C TYR A 40 5.15 6.89 14.63
N MET A 41 3.97 7.18 15.20
CA MET A 41 2.70 6.81 14.61
C MET A 41 1.99 8.02 14.01
N ALA A 42 1.58 7.89 12.74
CA ALA A 42 0.67 8.83 12.09
C ALA A 42 -0.69 8.17 11.87
N VAL A 43 -1.76 8.80 12.36
CA VAL A 43 -3.14 8.31 12.20
C VAL A 43 -3.96 9.34 11.43
N ARG A 44 -4.69 8.90 10.41
CA ARG A 44 -5.60 9.73 9.63
C ARG A 44 -6.94 9.04 9.41
N ARG A 45 -8.03 9.76 9.62
CA ARG A 45 -9.37 9.33 9.18
C ARG A 45 -9.60 9.87 7.77
N ILE A 46 -9.66 8.97 6.79
CA ILE A 46 -9.84 9.32 5.38
C ILE A 46 -11.20 8.81 4.93
N GLN A 47 -12.09 9.73 4.55
CA GLN A 47 -13.39 9.38 3.97
C GLN A 47 -13.21 8.97 2.51
N MET A 48 -13.85 7.87 2.12
CA MET A 48 -13.83 7.35 0.75
C MET A 48 -15.23 7.55 0.14
N PHE A 49 -15.31 8.24 -1.00
CA PHE A 49 -16.57 8.50 -1.70
C PHE A 49 -16.92 7.34 -2.65
N LEU A 50 -17.41 6.23 -2.07
CA LEU A 50 -17.61 4.97 -2.80
C LEU A 50 -18.64 5.06 -3.92
N GLU A 51 -19.73 5.82 -3.75
CA GLU A 51 -20.75 5.96 -4.81
C GLU A 51 -20.17 6.58 -6.09
N THR A 52 -19.29 7.58 -5.96
CA THR A 52 -18.61 8.20 -7.10
C THR A 52 -17.56 7.25 -7.67
N TRP A 53 -16.81 6.58 -6.80
CA TRP A 53 -15.78 5.63 -7.20
C TRP A 53 -16.34 4.46 -8.01
N ASP A 54 -17.45 3.87 -7.57
CA ASP A 54 -18.06 2.70 -8.21
C ASP A 54 -18.63 3.02 -9.60
N ARG A 55 -18.85 4.31 -9.91
CA ARG A 55 -19.25 4.79 -11.25
C ARG A 55 -18.08 5.19 -12.14
N THR A 56 -16.86 5.25 -11.60
CA THR A 56 -15.64 5.58 -12.33
C THR A 56 -15.20 4.38 -13.16
N GLY A 57 -14.79 4.60 -14.42
CA GLY A 57 -14.35 3.51 -15.30
C GLY A 57 -13.09 2.83 -14.78
N LEU A 58 -12.89 1.53 -15.11
CA LEU A 58 -11.73 0.77 -14.61
C LEU A 58 -10.40 1.43 -14.97
N GLU A 59 -10.25 1.93 -16.19
CA GLU A 59 -9.02 2.61 -16.62
C GLU A 59 -8.73 3.85 -15.77
N GLU A 60 -9.76 4.65 -15.45
CA GLU A 60 -9.62 5.83 -14.58
C GLU A 60 -9.31 5.44 -13.13
N GLN A 61 -9.90 4.35 -12.63
CA GLN A 61 -9.57 3.80 -11.32
C GLN A 61 -8.10 3.36 -11.26
N GLU A 62 -7.63 2.62 -12.27
CA GLU A 62 -6.24 2.17 -12.36
C GLU A 62 -5.28 3.35 -12.54
N ASN A 63 -5.64 4.36 -13.33
CA ASN A 63 -4.87 5.59 -13.49
C ASN A 63 -4.73 6.37 -12.18
N THR A 64 -5.77 6.37 -11.33
CA THR A 64 -5.72 6.99 -10.00
C THR A 64 -4.66 6.34 -9.09
N PHE A 65 -4.48 5.02 -9.20
CA PHE A 65 -3.49 4.27 -8.41
C PHE A 65 -2.15 4.02 -9.12
N GLY A 66 -2.08 4.21 -10.43
CA GLY A 66 -0.93 3.88 -11.28
C GLY A 66 -0.63 2.38 -11.36
N ARG A 67 -1.62 1.53 -11.08
CA ARG A 67 -1.49 0.07 -10.99
C ARG A 67 -2.72 -0.60 -11.56
N TYR A 68 -2.54 -1.80 -12.11
CA TYR A 68 -3.66 -2.66 -12.47
C TYR A 68 -4.41 -3.11 -11.22
N LYS A 69 -5.74 -3.04 -11.21
CA LYS A 69 -6.56 -3.32 -10.02
C LYS A 69 -6.42 -4.76 -9.54
N GLU A 70 -6.53 -5.70 -10.47
CA GLU A 70 -6.50 -7.13 -10.18
C GLU A 70 -5.11 -7.64 -9.74
N SER A 71 -4.09 -7.30 -10.52
CA SER A 71 -2.73 -7.79 -10.29
C SER A 71 -1.92 -6.93 -9.32
N SER A 72 -2.30 -5.66 -9.16
CA SER A 72 -1.54 -4.62 -8.46
C SER A 72 -0.15 -4.34 -9.04
N ALA A 73 0.11 -4.84 -10.26
CA ALA A 73 1.35 -4.54 -10.97
C ALA A 73 1.37 -3.06 -11.42
N PRO A 74 2.52 -2.37 -11.37
CA PRO A 74 2.68 -1.07 -12.00
C PRO A 74 2.42 -1.15 -13.51
N PHE A 75 1.93 -0.07 -14.10
CA PHE A 75 1.79 0.02 -15.56
C PHE A 75 3.12 -0.25 -16.28
N GLY A 76 3.02 -0.88 -17.45
CA GLY A 76 4.19 -1.29 -18.25
C GLY A 76 4.96 -2.50 -17.71
N LYS A 77 4.67 -2.97 -16.48
CA LYS A 77 5.18 -4.25 -15.98
C LYS A 77 4.10 -5.31 -16.16
N LYS A 78 4.34 -6.29 -17.03
CA LYS A 78 3.56 -7.54 -17.00
C LYS A 78 3.95 -8.28 -15.73
N MET A 79 2.96 -8.73 -14.96
CA MET A 79 3.19 -9.88 -14.10
C MET A 79 3.51 -11.07 -15.01
N SER A 80 4.72 -11.62 -14.90
CA SER A 80 4.91 -13.05 -15.10
C SER A 80 3.87 -13.75 -14.22
N LEU A 81 2.84 -14.32 -14.84
CA LEU A 81 1.89 -15.21 -14.16
C LEU A 81 2.71 -16.26 -13.39
N MET A 82 2.95 -16.05 -12.10
CA MET A 82 3.43 -17.11 -11.23
C MET A 82 2.20 -17.88 -10.80
N LYS A 83 2.15 -19.12 -11.29
CA LYS A 83 1.40 -20.24 -10.73
C LYS A 83 1.58 -20.34 -9.23
#